data_AF-A0A1M6RGN9-F1
#
_entry.id   AF-A0A1M6RGN9-F1
#
_cell.length_a   1.000
_cell.length_b   1.000
_cell.length_c   1.000
_cell.angle_alpha   90.00
_cell.angle_beta   90.00
_cell.angle_gamma   90.00
#
_symmetry.space_group_name_H-M   'P 1'
#
loop_
_entity.id
_entity.type
_entity.pdbx_description
1 polymer ?
#
loop_
_entity_poly.entity_id
_entity_poly.type
_entity_poly.pdbx_seq_one_letter_code
_entity_poly.pdbx_strand_id
1 'polypeptide(L)' 'MNFGQNLYNWFLSNAQSLVLMAIVVIGIYLGFKREFSKLIGFLVIALIAVGLVFNAGGVKDVLLELFNRIIGA' A
#
# COMPACT_ATOMS: atom_id res chain seq x y z
N MET A 1 -7.15 -27.01 -10.17
CA MET A 1 -7.64 -25.83 -9.41
C MET A 1 -6.65 -24.69 -9.60
N ASN A 2 -7.13 -23.50 -9.99
CA ASN A 2 -6.26 -22.38 -10.34
C ASN A 2 -5.92 -21.52 -9.11
N PHE A 3 -5.15 -22.13 -8.18
CA PHE A 3 -4.84 -21.57 -6.87
C PHE A 3 -4.22 -20.16 -6.94
N GLY A 4 -3.25 -19.94 -7.83
CA GLY A 4 -2.56 -18.65 -7.95
C GLY A 4 -3.50 -17.50 -8.35
N GLN A 5 -4.44 -17.77 -9.24
CA GLN A 5 -5.40 -16.75 -9.69
C GLN A 5 -6.43 -16.42 -8.61
N ASN A 6 -6.85 -17.42 -7.83
CA ASN A 6 -7.73 -17.22 -6.67
C ASN A 6 -7.03 -16.42 -5.56
N LEU A 7 -5.75 -16.69 -5.31
CA LEU A 7 -4.96 -15.95 -4.32
C LEU A 7 -4.73 -14.49 -4.74
N TYR A 8 -4.43 -14.26 -6.01
CA TYR A 8 -4.25 -12.91 -6.56
C TYR A 8 -5.54 -12.08 -6.43
N ASN A 9 -6.68 -12.66 -6.80
CA ASN A 9 -7.98 -11.99 -6.69
C ASN A 9 -8.37 -11.73 -5.22
N TRP A 10 -8.08 -12.68 -4.33
CA TRP A 10 -8.26 -12.49 -2.89
C TRP A 10 -7.38 -11.34 -2.37
N PHE A 11 -6.10 -11.29 -2.75
CA PHE A 11 -5.20 -10.23 -2.30
C PHE A 11 -5.65 -8.85 -2.79
N LEU A 12 -5.99 -8.71 -4.08
CA LEU A 12 -6.46 -7.43 -4.63
C LEU A 12 -7.74 -6.92 -3.95
N SER A 13 -8.70 -7.82 -3.70
CA SER A 13 -9.97 -7.44 -3.04
C SER A 13 -9.80 -7.09 -1.56
N ASN A 14 -8.72 -7.52 -0.92
CA ASN A 14 -8.45 -7.29 0.50
C ASN A 14 -7.30 -6.29 0.77
N ALA A 15 -6.58 -5.84 -0.27
CA ALA A 15 -5.37 -5.03 -0.12
C ALA A 15 -5.58 -3.77 0.73
N GLN A 16 -6.70 -3.08 0.54
CA GLN A 16 -7.04 -1.88 1.32
C GLN A 16 -7.20 -2.17 2.81
N SER A 17 -8.03 -3.14 3.16
CA SER A 17 -8.28 -3.53 4.55
C SER A 17 -7.03 -4.10 5.22
N LEU A 18 -6.23 -4.88 4.49
CA LEU A 18 -4.98 -5.45 4.99
C LEU A 18 -3.93 -4.37 5.30
N VAL A 19 -3.80 -3.36 4.43
CA VAL A 19 -2.85 -2.25 4.64
C VAL A 19 -3.25 -1.41 5.86
N LEU A 20 -4.54 -1.12 6.03
CA LEU A 20 -5.03 -0.40 7.21
C LEU A 20 -4.76 -1.18 8.51
N MET A 21 -5.05 -2.48 8.51
CA MET A 21 -4.78 -3.36 9.65
C MET A 21 -3.29 -3.39 9.98
N ALA A 22 -2.43 -3.54 8.98
CA ALA A 22 -0.98 -3.53 9.17
C ALA A 22 -0.50 -2.20 9.75
N ILE A 23 -1.04 -1.07 9.28
CA ILE A 23 -0.68 0.25 9.80
C ILE A 23 -1.04 0.37 11.28
N VAL A 24 -2.24 -0.06 11.67
CA VAL A 24 -2.72 -0.01 13.06
C VAL A 24 -1.84 -0.87 13.96
N VAL A 25 -1.55 -2.12 13.56
CA VAL A 25 -0.72 -3.05 14.35
C VAL A 25 0.69 -2.50 14.56
N ILE A 26 1.33 -1.98 13.50
CA ILE A 26 2.69 -1.43 13.58
C ILE A 26 2.70 -0.13 14.40
N GLY A 27 1.69 0.74 14.23
CA GLY A 27 1.56 1.97 14.99
C GLY A 27 1.44 1.72 16.50
N ILE A 28 0.61 0.73 16.88
CA ILE A 28 0.49 0.30 18.27
C ILE A 28 1.81 -0.27 18.80
N TYR A 29 2.48 -1.12 18.04
CA TYR A 29 3.77 -1.71 18.43
C TYR A 29 4.85 -0.64 18.68
N LEU A 30 5.00 0.31 17.75
CA LEU A 30 5.96 1.41 17.89
C LEU A 30 5.60 2.36 19.05
N GLY A 31 4.30 2.59 19.26
CA GLY A 31 3.79 3.37 20.39
C GLY A 31 4.16 2.74 21.74
N PHE A 32 3.98 1.42 21.88
CA PHE A 32 4.36 0.70 23.10
C PHE A 32 5.85 0.67 23.36
N LYS A 33 6.67 0.54 22.30
CA LYS A 33 8.13 0.53 22.42
C LYS A 33 8.72 1.92 22.72
N ARG A 34 7.88 2.97 22.71
CA ARG A 34 8.27 4.39 22.94
C ARG A 34 9.37 4.86 21.97
N GLU A 35 9.43 4.28 20.77
CA GLU A 35 10.39 4.68 19.73
C GLU A 35 9.81 5.84 18.91
N PHE A 36 9.62 7.01 19.54
CA PHE A 36 8.93 8.16 18.93
C PHE A 36 9.52 8.63 17.60
N SER A 37 10.85 8.59 17.46
CA SER A 37 11.52 8.94 16.20
C SER A 37 11.13 7.98 15.05
N LYS A 38 11.00 6.68 15.34
CA LYS A 38 10.55 5.69 14.35
C LYS A 38 9.06 5.78 14.08
N LEU A 39 8.26 6.18 15.08
CA LEU A 39 6.83 6.39 14.92
C LEU A 39 6.53 7.55 13.97
N ILE A 40 7.26 8.67 14.06
CA ILE A 40 7.10 9.80 13.13
C ILE A 40 7.46 9.39 11.70
N GLY A 41 8.59 8.71 11.51
CA GLY A 41 8.98 8.19 10.18
C GLY A 41 7.96 7.19 9.62
N PHE A 42 7.41 6.34 10.49
CA PHE A 42 6.36 5.40 10.13
C PHE A 42 5.06 6.09 9.70
N LEU A 43 4.64 7.17 10.38
CA LEU A 43 3.43 7.92 10.02
C LEU A 43 3.51 8.50 8.62
N VAL A 44 4.67 9.02 8.20
CA VAL A 44 4.86 9.55 6.84
C VAL A 44 4.68 8.44 5.80
N ILE A 45 5.31 7.28 6.02
CA ILE A 45 5.21 6.13 5.12
C ILE A 45 3.77 5.59 5.09
N ALA A 46 3.10 5.52 6.25
CA ALA A 46 1.72 5.08 6.37
C ALA A 46 0.76 5.97 5.58
N LEU A 47 0.94 7.30 5.62
CA LEU A 47 0.12 8.23 4.82
C LEU A 47 0.29 8.01 3.32
N ILE A 48 1.53 7.80 2.85
CA ILE A 48 1.80 7.50 1.44
C ILE A 48 1.14 6.17 1.04
N ALA A 49 1.30 5.13 1.86
CA ALA A 49 0.70 3.82 1.59
C ALA A 49 -0.83 3.88 1.52
N VAL A 50 -1.48 4.64 2.41
CA VAL A 50 -2.93 4.89 2.36
C VAL A 50 -3.31 5.61 1.08
N GLY A 51 -2.64 6.71 0.71
CA GLY A 51 -2.93 7.43 -0.53
C GLY A 51 -2.83 6.57 -1.79
N LEU A 52 -1.81 5.70 -1.85
CA LEU A 52 -1.60 4.80 -2.99
C LEU A 52 -2.63 3.68 -3.05
N VAL A 53 -2.94 3.04 -1.93
CA VAL A 53 -3.83 1.88 -1.89
C VAL A 53 -5.30 2.27 -2.09
N PHE A 54 -5.70 3.44 -1.63
CA PHE A 54 -7.05 3.98 -1.84
C PHE A 54 -7.25 4.54 -3.26
N ASN A 55 -6.17 4.87 -3.96
CA ASN A 55 -6.21 5.33 -5.35
C ASN A 55 -5.43 4.40 -6.30
N ALA A 56 -5.63 3.09 -6.19
CA ALA A 56 -4.94 2.11 -7.03
C ALA A 56 -5.22 2.31 -8.53
N GLY A 57 -6.42 2.79 -8.89
CA GLY A 57 -6.79 3.13 -10.26
C GLY A 57 -5.96 4.29 -10.82
N GLY A 58 -5.93 5.43 -10.12
CA GLY A 58 -5.13 6.58 -10.55
C GLY A 58 -3.63 6.30 -10.57
N VAL A 59 -3.13 5.46 -9.65
CA VAL A 59 -1.72 5.01 -9.67
C VAL A 59 -1.43 4.18 -10.92
N LYS A 60 -2.32 3.24 -11.28
CA LYS A 60 -2.19 2.45 -12.51
C LYS A 60 -2.16 3.34 -13.74
N ASP A 61 -3.02 4.35 -13.81
CA ASP A 61 -3.13 5.26 -14.95
C ASP A 61 -1.88 6.14 -15.11
N VAL A 62 -1.38 6.73 -14.02
CA VAL A 62 -0.13 7.50 -14.02
C VAL A 62 1.06 6.62 -14.43
N LEU A 63 1.14 5.39 -13.93
CA LEU A 63 2.20 4.46 -14.29
C LEU A 63 2.13 4.07 -15.77
N LEU A 64 0.93 3.85 -16.32
CA LEU A 64 0.72 3.58 -17.74
C LEU A 64 1.13 4.78 -18.60
N GLU A 65 0.77 6.00 -18.20
CA GLU A 65 1.14 7.23 -18.89
C GLU A 65 2.67 7.41 -18.91
N LEU A 66 3.33 7.24 -17.76
CA LEU A 66 4.79 7.32 -17.66
C LEU A 66 5.48 6.23 -18.48
N PHE A 67 4.97 4.99 -18.43
CA PHE A 67 5.49 3.89 -19.23
C PHE A 67 5.38 4.21 -20.73
N ASN A 68 4.20 4.61 -21.20
CA ASN A 68 4.00 4.97 -22.62
C ASN A 68 4.88 6.14 -23.05
N ARG A 69 5.10 7.11 -22.17
CA ARG A 69 5.98 8.27 -22.42
C ARG A 69 7.47 7.90 -22.49
N ILE A 70 7.91 6.88 -21.74
CA ILE A 70 9.31 6.41 -21.72
C ILE A 70 9.58 5.45 -22.89
N ILE A 71 8.65 4.54 -23.17
CA ILE A 71 8.81 3.48 -24.16
C ILE A 71 8.59 4.04 -25.58
N GLY A 72 7.93 5.20 -25.71
CA GLY A 72 7.66 5.85 -26.98
C GLY A 72 6.56 5.10 -27.72
N ALA A 73 5.31 5.48 -27.46
CA ALA A 73 4.39 5.59 -28.59
C ALA A 73 4.88 6.68 -29.54
#